data_AF-A0A1V9K0E2-F1
#
_entry.id   AF-A0A1V9K0E2-F1
#
_cell.length_a   1.000
_cell.length_b   1.000
_cell.length_c   1.000
_cell.angle_alpha   90.00
_cell.angle_beta   90.00
_cell.angle_gamma   90.00
#
_symmetry.space_group_name_H-M   'P 1'
#
loop_
_entity.id
_entity.type
_entity.pdbx_description
1 polymer ?
#
loop_
_entity_poly.entity_id
_entity_poly.type
_entity_poly.pdbx_seq_one_letter_code
_entity_poly.pdbx_strand_id
1 'polypeptide(L)'
;MWVMHVERVEGDYIEPEIIDLEDGTGCLFRVHESDISEDGPKRLSQLLTDQAQRWAPRPPGSAPGPVVKVQWLCLPGLPDRFAIGVEDKADSIDYTVDSSLLSQRAADYLGRLDTERSPYWQRVPEGYHDGDAV
;
A
#
# COMPACT_ATOMS: atom_id res chain seq x y z
N MET A 1 15.77 4.52 -1.09
CA MET A 1 14.74 3.83 -0.28
C MET A 1 13.39 4.44 -0.58
N TRP A 2 12.40 3.59 -0.85
CA TRP A 2 11.04 4.01 -1.16
C TRP A 2 10.28 4.29 0.13
N VAL A 3 9.50 5.37 0.19
CA VAL A 3 8.71 5.73 1.37
C VAL A 3 7.25 5.86 0.99
N MET A 4 6.39 5.12 1.68
CA MET A 4 4.94 5.19 1.50
C MET A 4 4.36 6.08 2.59
N HIS A 5 3.61 7.09 2.18
CA HIS A 5 2.93 8.00 3.07
C HIS A 5 1.44 7.71 3.07
N VAL A 6 0.80 7.87 4.21
CA VAL A 6 -0.66 7.85 4.34
C VAL A 6 -1.08 9.14 5.01
N GLU A 7 -2.05 9.84 4.42
CA GLU A 7 -2.65 11.07 4.94
C GLU A 7 -4.12 10.82 5.26
N ARG A 8 -4.52 11.21 6.48
CA ARG A 8 -5.91 11.33 6.87
C ARG A 8 -6.41 12.71 6.45
N VAL A 9 -7.40 12.76 5.56
CA VAL A 9 -7.96 14.01 5.01
C VAL A 9 -9.28 14.36 5.69
N GLU A 10 -9.40 15.58 6.19
CA GLU A 10 -10.61 16.10 6.84
C GLU A 10 -11.49 16.90 5.87
N GLY A 11 -12.80 16.95 6.13
CA GLY A 11 -13.75 17.80 5.40
C GLY A 11 -14.72 17.02 4.49
N ASP A 12 -14.85 17.47 3.23
CA ASP A 12 -15.73 16.80 2.28
C ASP A 12 -15.19 15.41 1.93
N TYR A 13 -16.10 14.45 1.77
CA TYR A 13 -15.73 13.08 1.48
C TYR A 13 -14.93 12.97 0.17
N ILE A 14 -13.80 12.26 0.24
CA ILE A 14 -13.02 11.83 -0.92
C ILE A 14 -12.94 10.31 -0.97
N GLU A 15 -12.95 9.75 -2.16
CA GLU A 15 -12.53 8.36 -2.36
C GLU A 15 -11.02 8.25 -2.13
N PRO A 16 -10.49 7.08 -1.71
CA PRO A 16 -9.05 6.90 -1.57
C PRO A 16 -8.30 7.18 -2.86
N GLU A 17 -7.16 7.87 -2.74
CA GLU A 17 -6.28 8.23 -3.85
C GLU A 17 -4.87 7.69 -3.58
N ILE A 18 -4.15 7.32 -4.65
CA ILE A 18 -2.70 7.07 -4.56
C ILE A 18 -1.98 8.01 -5.53
N ILE A 19 -1.12 8.86 -4.99
CA ILE A 19 -0.42 9.92 -5.70
C ILE A 19 1.07 9.62 -5.68
N ASP A 20 1.67 9.40 -6.85
CA ASP A 20 3.13 9.25 -6.96
C ASP A 20 3.82 10.57 -6.63
N LEU A 21 4.85 10.52 -5.77
CA LEU A 21 5.64 11.71 -5.42
C LEU A 21 6.50 12.14 -6.60
N GLU A 22 6.56 13.46 -6.86
CA GLU A 22 7.27 14.02 -8.02
C GLU A 22 8.77 13.71 -8.01
N ASP A 23 9.36 13.54 -6.82
CA ASP A 23 10.77 13.18 -6.63
C ASP A 23 11.05 11.67 -6.84
N GLY A 24 10.00 10.87 -7.11
CA GLY A 24 10.09 9.43 -7.32
C GLY A 24 10.43 8.64 -6.06
N THR A 25 10.36 9.24 -4.87
CA THR A 25 10.74 8.58 -3.61
C THR A 25 9.66 7.65 -3.06
N GLY A 26 8.46 7.65 -3.65
CA GLY A 26 7.37 6.75 -3.28
C GLY A 26 6.01 7.32 -3.67
N CYS A 27 4.99 7.05 -2.86
CA CYS A 27 3.65 7.59 -3.10
C CYS A 27 2.91 7.95 -1.80
N LEU A 28 1.90 8.80 -1.97
CA LEU A 28 1.00 9.27 -0.92
C LEU A 28 -0.38 8.63 -1.12
N PHE A 29 -0.86 7.94 -0.09
CA PHE A 29 -2.21 7.43 0.02
C PHE A 29 -3.06 8.46 0.78
N ARG A 30 -4.07 9.03 0.13
CA ARG A 30 -5.01 9.94 0.79
C ARG A 30 -6.27 9.18 1.14
N VAL A 31 -6.64 9.18 2.41
CA VAL A 31 -7.84 8.48 2.90
C VAL A 31 -8.66 9.44 3.75
N HIS A 32 -9.95 9.55 3.45
CA HIS A 32 -10.86 10.43 4.19
C HIS A 32 -10.98 10.01 5.66
N GLU A 33 -11.15 10.97 6.56
CA GLU A 33 -11.22 10.75 8.00
C GLU A 33 -12.33 9.82 8.50
N SER A 34 -13.41 9.67 7.72
CA SER A 34 -14.46 8.71 8.02
C SER A 34 -14.04 7.26 7.77
N ASP A 35 -12.98 7.06 7.00
CA ASP A 35 -12.51 5.77 6.52
C ASP A 35 -11.20 5.31 7.15
N ILE A 36 -10.49 6.19 7.86
CA ILE A 36 -9.24 5.88 8.55
C ILE A 36 -9.21 6.56 9.93
N SER A 37 -8.77 5.84 10.95
CA SER A 37 -8.61 6.41 12.30
C SER A 37 -7.39 7.32 12.40
N GLU A 38 -7.28 8.06 13.50
CA GLU A 38 -6.13 8.94 13.77
C GLU A 38 -4.80 8.17 13.83
N ASP A 39 -4.82 6.93 14.34
CA ASP A 39 -3.64 6.07 14.42
C ASP A 39 -3.33 5.31 13.12
N GLY A 40 -4.32 5.21 12.22
CA GLY A 40 -4.22 4.48 10.96
C GLY A 40 -3.06 4.93 10.06
N PRO A 41 -2.87 6.23 9.78
CA PRO A 41 -1.85 6.72 8.88
C PRO A 41 -0.44 6.23 9.20
N LYS A 42 -0.04 6.31 10.47
CA LYS A 42 1.31 5.90 10.90
C LYS A 42 1.52 4.40 10.71
N ARG A 43 0.56 3.58 11.14
CA ARG A 43 0.65 2.11 11.05
C ARG A 43 0.65 1.65 9.59
N LEU A 44 -0.25 2.19 8.77
CA LEU A 44 -0.35 1.86 7.34
C LEU A 44 0.90 2.32 6.58
N SER A 45 1.40 3.53 6.82
CA SER A 45 2.62 4.04 6.17
C SER A 45 3.81 3.13 6.40
N GLN A 46 3.98 2.62 7.63
CA GLN A 46 5.07 1.73 7.96
C GLN A 46 4.95 0.39 7.22
N LEU A 47 3.79 -0.26 7.28
CA LEU A 47 3.56 -1.53 6.56
C LEU A 47 3.78 -1.36 5.04
N LEU A 48 3.22 -0.30 4.46
CA LEU A 48 3.32 -0.05 3.03
C LEU A 48 4.78 0.25 2.62
N THR A 49 5.53 0.96 3.46
CA THR A 49 6.95 1.22 3.25
C THR A 49 7.76 -0.07 3.28
N ASP A 50 7.52 -0.95 4.26
CA ASP A 50 8.21 -2.25 4.36
C ASP A 50 7.88 -3.13 3.15
N GLN A 51 6.61 -3.17 2.75
CA GLN A 51 6.16 -3.94 1.60
C GLN A 51 6.70 -3.37 0.28
N ALA A 52 6.78 -2.05 0.12
CA ALA A 52 7.33 -1.40 -1.07
C ALA A 52 8.79 -1.77 -1.34
N GLN A 53 9.57 -2.15 -0.33
CA GLN A 53 10.95 -2.59 -0.54
C GLN A 53 11.06 -3.90 -1.35
N ARG A 54 9.95 -4.63 -1.53
CA ARG A 54 9.90 -5.84 -2.37
C ARG A 54 9.55 -5.56 -3.82
N TRP A 55 9.34 -4.30 -4.20
CA TRP A 55 8.83 -3.92 -5.51
C TRP A 55 9.64 -2.80 -6.13
N ALA A 56 9.75 -2.82 -7.45
CA ALA A 56 10.34 -1.73 -8.23
C ALA A 56 9.50 -1.49 -9.50
N PRO A 57 9.50 -0.27 -10.04
CA PRO A 57 8.85 0.00 -11.32
C PRO A 57 9.54 -0.81 -12.41
N ARG A 58 8.77 -1.27 -13.40
CA ARG A 58 9.35 -1.93 -14.57
C ARG A 58 10.16 -0.93 -15.38
N PRO A 59 11.26 -1.35 -16.05
CA PRO A 59 12.06 -0.46 -16.88
C PRO A 59 11.21 0.21 -17.97
N PRO A 60 11.47 1.49 -18.32
CA PRO A 60 10.76 2.19 -19.37
C PRO A 60 10.72 1.39 -20.68
N GLY A 61 9.55 1.31 -21.31
CA GLY A 61 9.34 0.58 -22.56
C GLY A 61 9.15 -0.94 -22.41
N SER A 62 9.24 -1.48 -21.19
CA SER A 62 8.91 -2.88 -20.93
C SER A 62 7.41 -3.14 -21.14
N ALA A 63 7.06 -4.32 -21.65
CA ALA A 63 5.67 -4.76 -21.66
C ALA A 63 5.12 -4.86 -20.21
N PRO A 64 3.80 -4.61 -20.02
CA PRO A 64 3.15 -4.85 -18.73
C PRO A 64 3.39 -6.27 -18.22
N GLY A 65 3.62 -6.38 -16.91
CA GLY A 65 3.73 -7.65 -16.19
C GLY A 65 2.38 -8.32 -15.95
N PRO A 66 2.37 -9.45 -15.23
CA PRO A 66 1.12 -10.07 -14.79
C PRO A 66 0.37 -9.13 -13.84
N VAL A 67 -0.96 -9.19 -13.89
CA VAL A 67 -1.81 -8.55 -12.87
C VAL A 67 -1.66 -9.34 -11.57
N VAL A 68 -1.27 -8.66 -10.50
CA VAL A 68 -1.22 -9.20 -9.14
C VAL A 68 -2.44 -8.69 -8.40
N LYS A 69 -3.27 -9.62 -7.91
CA LYS A 69 -4.50 -9.25 -7.20
C LYS A 69 -4.16 -8.72 -5.82
N VAL A 70 -4.52 -7.47 -5.53
CA VAL A 70 -4.33 -6.86 -4.22
C VAL A 70 -5.65 -6.79 -3.48
N GLN A 71 -5.69 -7.33 -2.28
CA GLN A 71 -6.87 -7.38 -1.43
C GLN A 71 -6.56 -6.79 -0.07
N TRP A 72 -7.52 -6.04 0.47
CA TRP A 72 -7.46 -5.49 1.81
C TRP A 72 -8.66 -6.03 2.61
N LEU A 73 -8.36 -6.80 3.66
CA LEU A 73 -9.35 -7.40 4.55
C LEU A 73 -9.40 -6.63 5.86
N CYS A 74 -10.51 -5.93 6.10
CA CYS A 74 -10.75 -5.22 7.35
C CYS A 74 -11.53 -6.12 8.32
N LEU A 75 -10.84 -6.64 9.34
CA LEU A 75 -11.43 -7.56 10.31
C LEU A 75 -11.59 -6.87 11.67
N PRO A 76 -12.71 -7.04 12.39
CA PRO A 76 -12.87 -6.44 13.71
C PRO A 76 -12.15 -7.24 14.80
N GLY A 77 -11.58 -6.54 15.78
CA GLY A 77 -11.13 -7.12 17.05
C GLY A 77 -9.85 -7.95 16.93
N LEU A 78 -8.99 -7.61 15.98
CA LEU A 78 -7.65 -8.16 15.90
C LEU A 78 -6.84 -7.69 17.11
N PRO A 79 -6.06 -8.57 17.76
CA PRO A 79 -5.12 -8.14 18.79
C PRO A 79 -4.16 -7.10 18.24
N ASP A 80 -3.80 -6.07 19.01
CA ASP A 80 -2.95 -4.95 18.55
C ASP A 80 -1.71 -5.34 17.73
N ARG A 81 -1.01 -6.41 18.15
CA ARG A 81 0.18 -6.93 17.44
C ARG A 81 -0.10 -7.49 16.03
N PHE A 82 -1.36 -7.73 15.72
CA PHE A 82 -1.87 -8.25 14.45
C PHE A 82 -2.90 -7.31 13.82
N ALA A 83 -3.03 -6.09 14.34
CA ALA A 83 -3.98 -5.10 13.81
C ALA A 83 -3.64 -4.66 12.38
N ILE A 84 -2.47 -5.02 11.88
CA ILE A 84 -2.04 -4.79 10.51
C ILE A 84 -1.04 -5.88 10.08
N GLY A 85 -1.15 -6.36 8.85
CA GLY A 85 -0.25 -7.37 8.29
C GLY A 85 -0.36 -7.49 6.78
N VAL A 86 0.61 -8.13 6.15
CA VAL A 86 0.65 -8.38 4.71
C VAL A 86 1.13 -9.80 4.43
N GLU A 87 0.45 -10.46 3.49
CA GLU A 87 0.88 -11.74 2.91
C GLU A 87 1.13 -11.54 1.41
N ASP A 88 2.39 -11.60 0.98
CA ASP A 88 2.81 -11.43 -0.42
C ASP A 88 3.01 -12.81 -1.08
N LYS A 89 2.06 -13.21 -1.93
CA LYS A 89 2.02 -14.48 -2.68
C LYS A 89 2.45 -14.28 -4.12
N ALA A 90 2.69 -15.36 -4.85
CA ALA A 90 3.12 -15.25 -6.25
C ALA A 90 2.14 -14.46 -7.15
N ASP A 91 0.83 -14.63 -6.94
CA ASP A 91 -0.26 -14.07 -7.76
C ASP A 91 -1.11 -13.02 -7.03
N SER A 92 -0.84 -12.76 -5.75
CA SER A 92 -1.67 -11.91 -4.91
C SER A 92 -0.89 -11.23 -3.77
N ILE A 93 -1.43 -10.13 -3.27
CA ILE A 93 -0.99 -9.48 -2.03
C ILE A 93 -2.24 -9.29 -1.19
N ASP A 94 -2.25 -9.90 0.00
CA ASP A 94 -3.38 -9.82 0.92
C ASP A 94 -2.97 -9.01 2.15
N TYR A 95 -3.50 -7.80 2.27
CA TYR A 95 -3.40 -6.96 3.45
C TYR A 95 -4.50 -7.33 4.43
N THR A 96 -4.15 -7.50 5.70
CA THR A 96 -5.13 -7.63 6.80
C THR A 96 -4.99 -6.42 7.71
N VAL A 97 -6.10 -5.75 8.00
CA VAL A 97 -6.14 -4.54 8.83
C VAL A 97 -7.28 -4.66 9.82
N ASP A 98 -7.11 -4.15 11.03
CA ASP A 98 -8.22 -4.06 11.99
C ASP A 98 -9.24 -3.01 11.50
N SER A 99 -10.53 -3.33 11.58
CA SER A 99 -11.59 -2.43 11.11
C SER A 99 -11.69 -1.13 11.91
N SER A 100 -11.06 -1.03 13.10
CA SER A 100 -10.90 0.22 13.85
C SER A 100 -9.84 1.16 13.26
N LEU A 101 -8.96 0.66 12.38
CA LEU A 101 -7.92 1.46 11.73
C LEU A 101 -8.33 1.92 10.33
N LEU A 102 -8.96 1.05 9.56
CA LEU A 102 -9.37 1.30 8.17
C LEU A 102 -10.74 0.68 7.91
N SER A 103 -11.62 1.44 7.26
CA SER A 103 -12.92 0.94 6.82
C SER A 103 -12.79 -0.05 5.66
N GLN A 104 -13.72 -1.01 5.59
CA GLN A 104 -13.76 -1.93 4.44
C GLN A 104 -14.01 -1.19 3.11
N ARG A 105 -14.77 -0.08 3.15
CA ARG A 105 -14.99 0.75 1.96
C ARG A 105 -13.66 1.26 1.39
N ALA A 106 -12.82 1.90 2.20
CA ALA A 106 -11.55 2.40 1.71
C ALA A 106 -10.61 1.26 1.29
N ALA A 107 -10.60 0.15 2.04
CA ALA A 107 -9.87 -1.05 1.68
C ALA A 107 -10.23 -1.60 0.29
N ASP A 108 -11.51 -1.65 -0.08
CA ASP A 108 -11.95 -2.11 -1.39
C ASP A 108 -11.44 -1.20 -2.52
N TYR A 109 -11.47 0.12 -2.31
CA TYR A 109 -10.95 1.09 -3.26
C TYR A 109 -9.43 0.97 -3.43
N LEU A 110 -8.69 0.89 -2.33
CA LEU A 110 -7.23 0.72 -2.36
C LEU A 110 -6.83 -0.58 -3.05
N GLY A 111 -7.51 -1.70 -2.75
CA GLY A 111 -7.26 -2.98 -3.40
C GLY A 111 -7.44 -2.93 -4.91
N ARG A 112 -8.46 -2.20 -5.40
CA ARG A 112 -8.64 -1.96 -6.84
C ARG A 112 -7.48 -1.15 -7.42
N LEU A 113 -7.12 -0.02 -6.80
CA LEU A 113 -6.05 0.85 -7.29
C LEU A 113 -4.70 0.13 -7.34
N ASP A 114 -4.32 -0.59 -6.28
CA ASP A 114 -3.06 -1.34 -6.26
C ASP A 114 -3.06 -2.48 -7.30
N THR A 115 -4.19 -3.18 -7.47
CA THR A 115 -4.34 -4.22 -8.50
C THR A 115 -4.14 -3.65 -9.90
N GLU A 116 -4.76 -2.51 -10.21
CA GLU A 116 -4.66 -1.83 -11.51
C GLU A 116 -3.22 -1.35 -11.79
N ARG A 117 -2.51 -0.93 -10.75
CA ARG A 117 -1.11 -0.47 -10.86
C ARG A 117 -0.14 -1.64 -11.02
N SER A 118 -0.42 -2.80 -10.43
CA SER A 118 0.51 -3.94 -10.35
C SER A 118 1.22 -4.35 -11.65
N PRO A 119 0.63 -4.29 -12.86
CA PRO A 119 1.33 -4.67 -14.09
C PRO A 119 2.52 -3.77 -14.44
N TYR A 120 2.59 -2.56 -13.88
CA TYR A 120 3.69 -1.62 -14.12
C TYR A 120 4.86 -1.81 -13.13
N TRP A 121 4.75 -2.79 -12.24
CA TRP A 121 5.72 -3.10 -11.20
C TRP A 121 6.28 -4.51 -11.36
N GLN A 122 7.39 -4.78 -10.69
CA GLN A 122 7.98 -6.10 -10.59
C GLN A 122 8.53 -6.33 -9.19
N ARG A 123 8.42 -7.58 -8.71
CA ARG A 123 9.07 -8.00 -7.48
C ARG A 123 10.59 -7.96 -7.65
N VAL A 124 11.29 -7.54 -6.60
CA VAL A 124 12.75 -7.51 -6.53
C VAL A 124 13.25 -8.32 -5.33
N PRO A 125 14.50 -8.82 -5.36
CA PRO A 125 15.10 -9.47 -4.21
C PRO A 125 15.11 -8.56 -2.98
N GLU A 126 15.09 -9.17 -1.79
CA GLU A 126 15.32 -8.46 -0.53
C GLU A 126 16.67 -7.73 -0.59
N GLY A 127 16.70 -6.48 -0.10
CA GLY A 127 17.88 -5.61 -0.15
C GLY A 127 18.14 -4.89 -1.48
N TYR A 128 17.28 -5.06 -2.50
CA TYR A 128 17.43 -4.37 -3.79
C TYR A 128 17.53 -2.84 -3.66
N HIS A 129 16.80 -2.25 -2.71
CA HIS A 129 16.78 -0.80 -2.49
C HIS A 129 17.76 -0.30 -1.42
N ASP A 130 18.50 -1.20 -0.76
CA ASP A 130 19.54 -0.86 0.22
C ASP A 130 20.79 -0.28 -0.46
N GLY A 131 20.90 -0.49 -1.76
CA GLY A 131 21.94 0.03 -2.62
C GLY A 131 23.18 -0.87 -2.67
N ASP A 132 23.75 -0.94 -3.85
CA ASP A 132 25.18 -1.08 -4.05
C ASP A 132 25.95 -0.28 -2.97
N ALA A 133 26.47 -0.99 -1.97
CA ALA A 133 27.68 -0.59 -1.29
C ALA A 133 28.85 -0.92 -2.25
N VAL A 134 29.08 -0.06 -3.23
CA VAL A 134 30.33 -0.06 -4.02
C VAL A 134 30.93 1.34 -4.01
#